data_AF-R0KAK7-F1
#
_entry.id   AF-R0KAK7-F1
#
_cell.length_a   1.000
_cell.length_b   1.000
_cell.length_c   1.000
_cell.angle_alpha   90.00
_cell.angle_beta   90.00
_cell.angle_gamma   90.00
#
_symmetry.space_group_name_H-M   'P 1'
#
loop_
_entity.id
_entity.type
_entity.pdbx_description
1 polymer ?
#
loop_
_entity_poly.entity_id
_entity_poly.type
_entity_poly.pdbx_seq_one_letter_code
_entity_poly.pdbx_strand_id
1 'polypeptide(L)'
;MTLSTRTLLLSLAITAVSAQRGHGPPGPWGPGPFGGGDDNDDDFASQYGPGANADFAAGDMESRRRLIIAHGVLAALAFVIFFPLGSILIRLGSFPGLWLIHGLFQLFAYAVYLAAFGIGIWMINSMPIDLLDNYHPTIGIVLFALLFFQPILGFVHHLKFKKYSRRTVWSHGHLWLGRIIITLGMINGGLGLLLASDAPAFTGFVPSRGHMIAYGVVAGIMWLLWVAAAVHGERKKSAAKKVVVVKEVETDLTPTHTTNKEYYAHRNDA
;
A
#
# COMPACT_ATOMS: atom_id res chain seq x y z
N MET A 1 -24.90 16.86 14.79
CA MET A 1 -23.81 17.59 14.12
C MET A 1 -23.18 16.67 13.08
N THR A 2 -23.59 16.81 11.83
CA THR A 2 -23.18 15.95 10.70
C THR A 2 -21.85 16.44 10.13
N LEU A 3 -20.72 15.98 10.68
CA LEU A 3 -19.43 16.18 10.03
C LEU A 3 -19.33 15.29 8.79
N SER A 4 -19.37 15.93 7.62
CA SER A 4 -19.24 15.30 6.32
C SER A 4 -17.88 14.60 6.17
N THR A 5 -17.92 13.34 5.75
CA THR A 5 -16.77 12.47 5.44
C THR A 5 -15.79 13.06 4.41
N ARG A 6 -16.15 14.14 3.73
CA ARG A 6 -15.30 14.87 2.77
C ARG A 6 -14.23 15.74 3.43
N THR A 7 -14.45 16.19 4.67
CA THR A 7 -13.50 17.09 5.37
C THR A 7 -12.30 16.33 5.97
N LEU A 8 -12.46 15.03 6.24
CA LEU A 8 -11.43 14.16 6.82
C LEU A 8 -10.40 13.66 5.79
N LEU A 9 -10.79 13.58 4.51
CA LEU A 9 -9.88 13.17 3.44
C LEU A 9 -9.03 14.34 2.91
N LEU A 10 -9.48 15.58 3.10
CA LEU A 10 -8.74 16.78 2.68
C LEU A 10 -7.72 17.25 3.73
N SER A 11 -7.91 16.94 5.01
CA SER A 11 -6.98 17.35 6.07
C SER A 11 -5.70 16.50 6.14
N LEU A 12 -5.72 15.27 5.62
CA LEU A 12 -4.55 14.37 5.63
C LEU A 12 -3.51 14.72 4.55
N ALA A 13 -3.93 15.34 3.44
CA ALA A 13 -3.02 15.79 2.37
C ALA A 13 -2.35 17.13 2.71
N ILE A 14 -3.00 17.97 3.52
CA ILE A 14 -2.55 19.34 3.80
C ILE A 14 -1.50 19.39 4.93
N THR A 15 -1.48 18.42 5.85
CA THR A 15 -0.48 18.40 6.93
C THR A 15 0.93 18.01 6.47
N ALA A 16 1.08 17.46 5.26
CA ALA A 16 2.39 17.20 4.65
C ALA A 16 2.95 18.41 3.87
N VAL A 17 2.10 19.36 3.46
CA VAL A 17 2.49 20.49 2.59
C VAL A 17 2.72 21.80 3.37
N SER A 18 2.17 21.94 4.57
CA SER A 18 2.26 23.20 5.34
C SER A 18 3.54 23.38 6.18
N ALA A 19 4.44 22.40 6.24
CA ALA A 19 5.68 22.48 7.04
C ALA A 19 6.90 23.02 6.28
N GLN A 20 6.70 23.60 5.08
CA GLN A 20 7.79 24.05 4.19
C GLN A 20 8.18 25.54 4.37
N ARG A 21 7.77 26.19 5.47
CA ARG A 21 8.21 27.56 5.80
C ARG A 21 8.79 27.63 7.22
N GLY A 22 10.05 27.25 7.34
CA GLY A 22 10.88 27.53 8.51
C GLY A 22 12.26 27.97 8.06
N HIS A 23 12.40 29.27 7.75
CA HIS A 23 13.71 29.93 7.72
C HIS A 23 14.24 29.95 9.16
N GLY A 24 15.30 29.19 9.45
CA GLY A 24 16.08 29.31 10.68
C GLY A 24 17.20 30.34 10.50
N PRO A 25 17.57 31.12 11.53
CA PRO A 25 18.61 32.15 11.43
C PRO A 25 20.01 31.52 11.35
N PRO A 26 21.00 32.17 10.70
CA PRO A 26 22.37 31.67 10.65
C PRO A 26 23.02 31.75 12.04
N GLY A 27 23.59 30.62 12.49
CA GLY A 27 24.32 30.53 13.75
C GLY A 27 25.67 31.25 13.69
N PRO A 28 26.21 31.72 14.84
CA PRO A 28 27.42 32.51 14.89
C PRO A 28 28.66 31.62 15.08
N TRP A 29 29.31 31.23 13.99
CA TRP A 29 30.67 30.67 14.04
C TRP A 29 31.52 31.38 12.99
N GLY A 30 32.26 32.41 13.43
CA GLY A 30 33.31 33.05 12.65
C GLY A 30 34.61 32.23 12.69
N PRO A 31 35.43 32.25 11.63
CA PRO A 31 36.70 31.53 11.58
C PRO A 31 37.80 32.32 12.31
N GLY A 32 38.60 31.63 13.13
CA GLY A 32 39.81 32.18 13.75
C GLY A 32 41.00 32.25 12.77
N PRO A 33 42.02 33.07 13.05
CA PRO A 33 43.10 33.36 12.10
C PRO A 33 44.35 32.52 12.39
N PHE A 34 44.83 31.77 11.40
CA PHE A 34 46.21 31.30 11.37
C PHE A 34 46.75 31.47 9.94
N GLY A 35 47.83 32.24 9.83
CA GLY A 35 48.55 32.48 8.60
C GLY A 35 49.86 31.71 8.53
N GLY A 36 50.37 31.61 7.30
CA GLY A 36 51.80 31.51 6.97
C GLY A 36 52.29 30.15 6.48
N GLY A 37 52.70 30.06 5.21
CA GLY A 37 53.72 29.12 4.73
C GLY A 37 53.48 28.46 3.35
N ASP A 38 53.87 29.17 2.29
CA ASP A 38 54.52 28.77 1.02
C ASP A 38 54.10 27.54 0.16
N ASP A 39 53.83 27.89 -1.11
CA ASP A 39 54.32 27.37 -2.40
C ASP A 39 53.94 25.98 -3.00
N ASN A 40 53.36 26.11 -4.20
CA ASN A 40 53.48 25.30 -5.44
C ASN A 40 52.44 24.21 -5.78
N ASP A 41 51.72 24.53 -6.87
CA ASP A 41 51.45 23.71 -8.06
C ASP A 41 50.35 22.63 -8.05
N ASP A 42 49.10 23.07 -8.17
CA ASP A 42 48.01 22.36 -8.90
C ASP A 42 46.74 23.22 -9.10
N ASP A 43 46.89 24.33 -9.84
CA ASP A 43 45.79 25.19 -10.30
C ASP A 43 44.93 24.57 -11.43
N PHE A 44 44.19 23.51 -11.12
CA PHE A 44 43.04 23.09 -11.95
C PHE A 44 41.76 22.75 -11.16
N ALA A 45 41.74 22.93 -9.83
CA ALA A 45 40.59 22.51 -9.02
C ALA A 45 40.23 23.50 -7.90
N SER A 46 39.98 24.77 -8.22
CA SER A 46 39.45 25.73 -7.23
C SER A 46 38.59 26.86 -7.83
N GLN A 47 37.87 26.61 -8.93
CA GLN A 47 36.86 27.57 -9.44
C GLN A 47 35.51 27.51 -8.71
N TYR A 48 35.45 26.88 -7.54
CA TYR A 48 34.26 26.87 -6.69
C TYR A 48 34.69 27.14 -5.25
N GLY A 49 34.41 28.36 -4.77
CA GLY A 49 34.72 28.76 -3.40
C GLY A 49 34.03 27.84 -2.36
N PRO A 50 34.48 27.86 -1.09
CA PRO A 50 33.99 26.95 -0.05
C PRO A 50 32.46 26.91 0.12
N GLY A 51 31.76 28.00 -0.24
CA GLY A 51 30.29 28.08 -0.23
C GLY A 51 29.60 27.24 -1.30
N ALA A 52 30.19 27.09 -2.49
CA ALA A 52 29.57 26.33 -3.58
C ALA A 52 29.49 24.83 -3.24
N ASN A 53 30.55 24.24 -2.69
CA ASN A 53 30.53 22.84 -2.25
C ASN A 53 29.53 22.59 -1.11
N ALA A 54 29.36 23.56 -0.20
CA ALA A 54 28.35 23.50 0.85
C ALA A 54 26.92 23.62 0.30
N ASP A 55 26.69 24.49 -0.69
CA ASP A 55 25.40 24.66 -1.35
C ASP A 55 25.01 23.42 -2.18
N PHE A 56 25.96 22.81 -2.90
CA PHE A 56 25.76 21.55 -3.63
C PHE A 56 25.44 20.39 -2.68
N ALA A 57 26.19 20.25 -1.59
CA ALA A 57 25.93 19.23 -0.57
C ALA A 57 24.56 19.45 0.11
N ALA A 58 24.19 20.69 0.41
CA ALA A 58 22.88 21.01 0.97
C ALA A 58 21.73 20.66 0.01
N GLY A 59 21.90 20.95 -1.29
CA GLY A 59 20.90 20.63 -2.33
C GLY A 59 20.72 19.12 -2.55
N ASP A 60 21.79 18.34 -2.48
CA ASP A 60 21.73 16.88 -2.54
C ASP A 60 20.99 16.28 -1.33
N MET A 61 21.29 16.77 -0.12
CA MET A 61 20.63 16.34 1.10
C MET A 61 19.13 16.68 1.12
N GLU A 62 18.74 17.84 0.60
CA GLU A 62 17.33 18.21 0.46
C GLU A 62 16.60 17.28 -0.53
N SER A 63 17.22 16.99 -1.66
CA SER A 63 16.67 16.09 -2.68
C SER A 63 16.46 14.67 -2.12
N ARG A 64 17.45 14.14 -1.38
CA ARG A 64 17.35 12.85 -0.69
C ARG A 64 16.22 12.82 0.32
N ARG A 65 16.08 13.87 1.15
CA ARG A 65 14.98 13.99 2.11
C ARG A 65 13.62 13.97 1.43
N ARG A 66 13.45 14.67 0.31
CA ARG A 66 12.20 14.68 -0.47
C ARG A 66 11.86 13.28 -1.00
N LEU A 67 12.85 12.53 -1.50
CA LEU A 67 12.65 11.16 -1.98
C LEU A 67 12.24 10.19 -0.86
N ILE A 68 12.84 10.31 0.32
CA ILE A 68 12.48 9.48 1.49
C ILE A 68 11.05 9.75 1.93
N ILE A 69 10.66 11.01 2.00
CA ILE A 69 9.27 11.39 2.33
C ILE A 69 8.32 10.86 1.25
N ALA A 70 8.66 11.02 -0.03
CA ALA A 70 7.84 10.52 -1.14
C ALA A 70 7.67 8.99 -1.08
N HIS A 71 8.75 8.24 -0.84
CA HIS A 71 8.71 6.79 -0.65
C HIS A 71 7.76 6.41 0.49
N GLY A 72 7.94 7.00 1.67
CA GLY A 72 7.12 6.70 2.85
C GLY A 72 5.65 7.02 2.64
N VAL A 73 5.34 8.18 2.06
CA VAL A 73 3.95 8.60 1.78
C VAL A 73 3.29 7.69 0.74
N LEU A 74 3.95 7.40 -0.38
CA LEU A 74 3.40 6.55 -1.43
C LEU A 74 3.18 5.12 -0.94
N ALA A 75 4.15 4.56 -0.20
CA ALA A 75 4.03 3.22 0.39
C ALA A 75 2.90 3.16 1.43
N ALA A 76 2.76 4.18 2.29
CA ALA A 76 1.68 4.27 3.24
C ALA A 76 0.31 4.39 2.55
N LEU A 77 0.17 5.25 1.53
CA LEU A 77 -1.07 5.35 0.76
C LEU A 77 -1.47 4.02 0.13
N ALA A 78 -0.51 3.30 -0.47
CA ALA A 78 -0.78 2.00 -1.07
C ALA A 78 -1.25 0.96 -0.04
N PHE A 79 -0.46 0.71 1.02
CA PHE A 79 -0.74 -0.38 1.97
C PHE A 79 -1.73 -0.05 3.07
N VAL A 80 -1.76 1.20 3.53
CA VAL A 80 -2.66 1.61 4.62
C VAL A 80 -4.01 2.01 4.06
N ILE A 81 -4.10 2.57 2.85
CA ILE A 81 -5.38 3.11 2.35
C ILE A 81 -5.90 2.31 1.15
N PHE A 82 -5.17 2.26 0.03
CA PHE A 82 -5.72 1.77 -1.23
C PHE A 82 -5.94 0.25 -1.25
N PHE A 83 -4.94 -0.57 -0.93
CA PHE A 83 -5.12 -2.03 -0.93
C PHE A 83 -6.25 -2.50 0.02
N PRO A 84 -6.34 -2.01 1.27
CA PRO A 84 -7.44 -2.36 2.17
C PRO A 84 -8.79 -1.88 1.63
N LEU A 85 -8.88 -0.63 1.16
CA LEU A 85 -10.14 -0.07 0.66
C LEU A 85 -10.67 -0.84 -0.55
N GLY A 86 -9.81 -1.14 -1.53
CA GLY A 86 -10.16 -1.98 -2.68
C GLY A 86 -10.67 -3.37 -2.26
N SER A 87 -10.06 -3.94 -1.23
CA SER A 87 -10.49 -5.22 -0.66
C SER A 87 -11.77 -5.13 0.17
N ILE A 88 -12.09 -3.99 0.80
CA ILE A 88 -13.35 -3.77 1.52
C ILE A 88 -14.50 -3.62 0.51
N LEU A 89 -14.29 -2.83 -0.55
CA LEU A 89 -15.30 -2.54 -1.58
C LEU A 89 -15.89 -3.82 -2.19
N ILE A 90 -15.06 -4.79 -2.57
CA ILE A 90 -15.51 -6.07 -3.15
C ILE A 90 -16.25 -6.97 -2.15
N ARG A 91 -16.08 -6.75 -0.84
CA ARG A 91 -16.71 -7.55 0.22
C ARG A 91 -18.06 -6.98 0.67
N LEU A 92 -18.19 -5.66 0.67
CA LEU A 92 -19.41 -4.97 1.13
C LEU A 92 -20.34 -4.59 -0.03
N GLY A 93 -19.80 -4.30 -1.21
CA GLY A 93 -20.59 -3.94 -2.39
C GLY A 93 -21.34 -5.13 -2.99
N SER A 94 -22.44 -4.86 -3.70
CA SER A 94 -23.24 -5.87 -4.40
C SER A 94 -23.89 -5.27 -5.65
N PHE A 95 -23.13 -5.16 -6.75
CA PHE A 95 -23.65 -4.70 -8.04
C PHE A 95 -22.82 -5.26 -9.22
N PRO A 96 -23.38 -5.29 -10.46
CA PRO A 96 -22.68 -5.78 -11.64
C PRO A 96 -21.42 -4.95 -11.94
N GLY A 97 -20.30 -5.60 -12.24
CA GLY A 97 -19.04 -4.90 -12.55
C GLY A 97 -18.17 -4.53 -11.35
N LEU A 98 -18.60 -4.81 -10.11
CA LEU A 98 -17.80 -4.56 -8.90
C LEU A 98 -16.40 -5.22 -8.94
N TRP A 99 -16.27 -6.38 -9.61
CA TRP A 99 -14.98 -7.06 -9.76
C TRP A 99 -13.99 -6.26 -10.65
N LEU A 100 -14.48 -5.52 -11.66
CA LEU A 100 -13.66 -4.65 -12.50
C LEU A 100 -13.18 -3.45 -11.70
N ILE A 101 -14.09 -2.82 -10.96
CA ILE A 101 -13.73 -1.69 -10.08
C ILE A 101 -12.69 -2.14 -9.06
N HIS A 102 -12.87 -3.30 -8.44
CA HIS A 102 -11.87 -3.89 -7.55
C HIS A 102 -10.54 -4.09 -8.29
N GLY A 103 -10.53 -4.77 -9.43
CA GLY A 103 -9.31 -5.03 -10.20
C GLY A 103 -8.57 -3.76 -10.60
N LEU A 104 -9.27 -2.77 -11.17
CA LEU A 104 -8.68 -1.48 -11.57
C LEU A 104 -8.14 -0.71 -10.37
N PHE A 105 -8.88 -0.69 -9.26
CA PHE A 105 -8.44 -0.01 -8.05
C PHE A 105 -7.20 -0.69 -7.43
N GLN A 106 -7.12 -2.02 -7.47
CA GLN A 106 -5.93 -2.73 -7.01
C GLN A 106 -4.73 -2.52 -7.94
N LEU A 107 -4.94 -2.42 -9.26
CA LEU A 107 -3.87 -2.07 -10.20
C LEU A 107 -3.36 -0.65 -9.98
N PHE A 108 -4.26 0.30 -9.68
CA PHE A 108 -3.87 1.65 -9.28
C PHE A 108 -3.04 1.65 -7.99
N ALA A 109 -3.50 0.94 -6.94
CA ALA A 109 -2.75 0.79 -5.70
C ALA A 109 -1.36 0.17 -5.93
N TYR A 110 -1.28 -0.83 -6.82
CA TYR A 110 -0.02 -1.46 -7.22
C TYR A 110 0.91 -0.50 -7.96
N ALA A 111 0.39 0.34 -8.87
CA ALA A 111 1.19 1.36 -9.55
C ALA A 111 1.76 2.41 -8.57
N VAL A 112 0.97 2.83 -7.58
CA VAL A 112 1.42 3.71 -6.49
C VAL A 112 2.54 3.05 -5.69
N TYR A 113 2.38 1.77 -5.34
CA TYR A 113 3.42 1.04 -4.62
C TYR A 113 4.67 0.80 -5.48
N LEU A 114 4.53 0.56 -6.78
CA LEU A 114 5.64 0.39 -7.70
C LEU A 114 6.50 1.66 -7.76
N ALA A 115 5.88 2.84 -7.76
CA ALA A 115 6.62 4.11 -7.65
C ALA A 115 7.36 4.22 -6.32
N ALA A 116 6.71 3.88 -5.19
CA ALA A 116 7.36 3.87 -3.89
C ALA A 116 8.55 2.90 -3.85
N PHE A 117 8.36 1.68 -4.35
CA PHE A 117 9.39 0.64 -4.41
C PHE A 117 10.57 1.07 -5.29
N GLY A 118 10.31 1.67 -6.45
CA GLY A 118 11.35 2.22 -7.32
C GLY A 118 12.22 3.27 -6.63
N ILE A 119 11.61 4.18 -5.85
CA ILE A 119 12.36 5.13 -5.01
C ILE A 119 13.19 4.39 -3.96
N GLY A 120 12.64 3.35 -3.33
CA GLY A 120 13.34 2.50 -2.37
C GLY A 120 14.60 1.83 -2.94
N ILE A 121 14.49 1.24 -4.14
CA ILE A 121 15.61 0.65 -4.85
C ILE A 121 16.66 1.70 -5.21
N TRP A 122 16.24 2.86 -5.71
CA TRP A 122 17.16 3.95 -6.01
C TRP A 122 17.96 4.37 -4.76
N MET A 123 17.29 4.47 -3.60
CA MET A 123 17.92 4.80 -2.32
C MET A 123 18.95 3.75 -1.87
N ILE A 124 18.64 2.46 -1.99
CA ILE A 124 19.58 1.38 -1.65
C ILE A 124 20.84 1.45 -2.51
N ASN A 125 20.71 1.76 -3.80
CA ASN A 125 21.85 1.82 -4.73
C ASN A 125 22.64 3.12 -4.65
N SER A 126 22.07 4.19 -4.08
CA SER A 126 22.70 5.52 -4.02
C SER A 126 23.39 5.79 -2.69
N MET A 127 23.24 4.90 -1.69
CA MET A 127 23.86 5.06 -0.38
C MET A 127 25.10 4.15 -0.25
N PRO A 128 26.20 4.62 0.35
CA PRO A 128 27.43 3.84 0.53
C PRO A 128 27.35 2.80 1.66
N ILE A 129 26.14 2.50 2.15
CA ILE A 129 25.89 1.56 3.24
C ILE A 129 24.96 0.44 2.77
N ASP A 130 25.20 -0.77 3.24
CA ASP A 130 24.32 -1.89 2.94
C ASP A 130 23.03 -1.78 3.76
N LEU A 131 21.98 -1.28 3.12
CA LEU A 131 20.66 -1.20 3.73
C LEU A 131 19.91 -2.55 3.66
N LEU A 132 20.34 -3.50 2.82
CA LEU A 132 19.59 -4.74 2.57
C LEU A 132 19.53 -5.66 3.79
N ASP A 133 20.50 -5.57 4.70
CA ASP A 133 20.49 -6.32 5.97
C ASP A 133 19.37 -5.88 6.94
N ASN A 134 18.67 -4.77 6.63
CA ASN A 134 17.53 -4.33 7.42
C ASN A 134 16.25 -5.10 7.06
N TYR A 135 15.41 -5.35 8.07
CA TYR A 135 14.11 -6.02 7.88
C TYR A 135 13.22 -5.30 6.88
N HIS A 136 13.18 -3.97 6.90
CA HIS A 136 12.27 -3.17 6.05
C HIS A 136 12.49 -3.37 4.54
N PRO A 137 13.69 -3.17 3.97
CA PRO A 137 13.93 -3.38 2.54
C PRO A 137 13.77 -4.85 2.13
N THR A 138 14.23 -5.80 2.96
CA THR A 138 14.06 -7.23 2.68
C THR A 138 12.58 -7.62 2.59
N ILE A 139 11.76 -7.22 3.57
CA ILE A 139 10.32 -7.48 3.55
C ILE A 139 9.65 -6.73 2.37
N GLY A 140 10.11 -5.50 2.07
CA GLY A 140 9.62 -4.72 0.93
C GLY A 140 9.81 -5.43 -0.42
N ILE A 141 10.99 -6.02 -0.66
CA ILE A 141 11.28 -6.80 -1.88
C ILE A 141 10.39 -8.03 -1.97
N VAL A 142 10.21 -8.75 -0.86
CA VAL A 142 9.30 -9.91 -0.81
C VAL A 142 7.85 -9.48 -1.11
N LEU A 143 7.39 -8.38 -0.53
CA LEU A 143 6.05 -7.83 -0.80
C LEU A 143 5.86 -7.46 -2.27
N PHE A 144 6.85 -6.82 -2.89
CA PHE A 144 6.85 -6.49 -4.30
C PHE A 144 6.70 -7.75 -5.18
N ALA A 145 7.51 -8.77 -4.92
CA ALA A 145 7.44 -10.04 -5.64
C ALA A 145 6.08 -10.74 -5.46
N LEU A 146 5.54 -10.78 -4.25
CA LEU A 146 4.24 -11.40 -3.98
C LEU A 146 3.07 -10.60 -4.59
N LEU A 147 3.15 -9.27 -4.60
CA LEU A 147 2.14 -8.40 -5.24
C LEU A 147 2.10 -8.58 -6.75
N PHE A 148 3.23 -8.83 -7.41
CA PHE A 148 3.25 -9.10 -8.84
C PHE A 148 2.35 -10.28 -9.23
N PHE A 149 2.29 -11.32 -8.40
CA PHE A 149 1.45 -12.49 -8.66
C PHE A 149 -0.04 -12.27 -8.31
N GLN A 150 -0.38 -11.25 -7.51
CA GLN A 150 -1.76 -11.02 -7.06
C GLN A 150 -2.75 -10.76 -8.21
N PRO A 151 -2.49 -9.86 -9.18
CA PRO A 151 -3.37 -9.64 -10.32
C PRO A 151 -3.58 -10.89 -11.17
N ILE A 152 -2.51 -11.67 -11.40
CA ILE A 152 -2.56 -12.92 -12.17
C ILE A 152 -3.50 -13.91 -11.46
N LEU A 153 -3.29 -14.12 -10.17
CA LEU A 153 -4.14 -15.00 -9.34
C LEU A 153 -5.58 -14.49 -9.27
N GLY A 154 -5.78 -13.17 -9.19
CA GLY A 154 -7.10 -12.54 -9.17
C GLY A 154 -7.87 -12.76 -10.48
N PHE A 155 -7.20 -12.64 -11.62
CA PHE A 155 -7.78 -12.90 -12.93
C PHE A 155 -8.16 -14.38 -13.11
N VAL A 156 -7.25 -15.30 -12.78
CA VAL A 156 -7.51 -16.75 -12.80
C VAL A 156 -8.65 -17.10 -11.85
N HIS A 157 -8.65 -16.53 -10.63
CA HIS A 157 -9.73 -16.70 -9.68
C HIS A 157 -11.08 -16.28 -10.27
N HIS A 158 -11.16 -15.12 -10.90
CA HIS A 158 -12.40 -14.61 -11.47
C HIS A 158 -12.92 -15.52 -12.61
N LEU A 159 -12.06 -15.92 -13.54
CA LEU A 159 -12.43 -16.82 -14.64
C LEU A 159 -12.97 -18.16 -14.13
N LYS A 160 -12.27 -18.76 -13.15
CA LYS A 160 -12.68 -20.05 -12.56
C LYS A 160 -13.93 -19.90 -11.71
N PHE A 161 -14.10 -18.79 -10.99
CA PHE A 161 -15.31 -18.54 -10.21
C PHE A 161 -16.54 -18.36 -11.12
N LYS A 162 -16.40 -17.63 -12.24
CA LYS A 162 -17.46 -17.50 -13.25
C LYS A 162 -17.84 -18.86 -13.87
N LYS A 163 -16.86 -19.74 -14.10
CA LYS A 163 -17.08 -21.07 -14.70
C LYS A 163 -17.73 -22.08 -13.74
N TYR A 164 -17.28 -22.14 -12.49
CA TYR A 164 -17.67 -23.21 -11.56
C TYR A 164 -18.61 -22.76 -10.44
N SER A 165 -18.84 -21.45 -10.27
CA SER A 165 -19.63 -20.83 -9.20
C SER A 165 -19.29 -21.31 -7.77
N ARG A 166 -18.06 -21.84 -7.58
CA ARG A 166 -17.54 -22.37 -6.31
C ARG A 166 -16.10 -21.93 -6.10
N ARG A 167 -15.65 -21.92 -4.84
CA ARG A 167 -14.24 -21.66 -4.51
C ARG A 167 -13.36 -22.77 -5.08
N THR A 168 -12.33 -22.36 -5.81
CA THR A 168 -11.28 -23.25 -6.30
C THR A 168 -10.03 -23.09 -5.43
N VAL A 169 -9.01 -23.92 -5.63
CA VAL A 169 -7.70 -23.75 -4.95
C VAL A 169 -7.13 -22.35 -5.20
N TRP A 170 -7.27 -21.84 -6.44
CA TRP A 170 -6.89 -20.49 -6.84
C TRP A 170 -7.66 -19.39 -6.08
N SER A 171 -8.92 -19.62 -5.74
CA SER A 171 -9.69 -18.70 -4.89
C SER A 171 -9.08 -18.57 -3.50
N HIS A 172 -8.67 -19.70 -2.90
CA HIS A 172 -8.07 -19.69 -1.57
C HIS A 172 -6.68 -19.04 -1.61
N GLY A 173 -5.87 -19.38 -2.62
CA GLY A 173 -4.55 -18.78 -2.84
C GLY A 173 -4.63 -17.26 -2.95
N HIS A 174 -5.49 -16.73 -3.83
CA HIS A 174 -5.66 -15.28 -4.01
C HIS A 174 -6.08 -14.59 -2.70
N LEU A 175 -7.08 -15.14 -2.00
CA LEU A 175 -7.63 -14.56 -0.77
C LEU A 175 -6.61 -14.57 0.40
N TRP A 176 -5.94 -15.68 0.64
CA TRP A 176 -4.97 -15.80 1.74
C TRP A 176 -3.69 -15.01 1.46
N LEU A 177 -3.17 -15.09 0.24
CA LEU A 177 -2.00 -14.31 -0.13
C LEU A 177 -2.28 -12.81 -0.03
N GLY A 178 -3.46 -12.34 -0.46
CA GLY A 178 -3.85 -10.94 -0.30
C GLY A 178 -3.93 -10.49 1.15
N ARG A 179 -4.39 -11.37 2.06
CA ARG A 179 -4.44 -11.07 3.51
C ARG A 179 -3.06 -10.94 4.13
N ILE A 180 -2.15 -11.84 3.75
CA ILE A 180 -0.75 -11.83 4.20
C ILE A 180 -0.07 -10.56 3.71
N ILE A 181 -0.17 -10.26 2.41
CA ILE A 181 0.43 -9.06 1.79
C ILE A 181 -0.03 -7.77 2.46
N ILE A 182 -1.34 -7.57 2.66
CA ILE A 182 -1.86 -6.34 3.27
C ILE A 182 -1.33 -6.17 4.70
N THR A 183 -1.35 -7.24 5.49
CA THR A 183 -0.90 -7.18 6.89
C THR A 183 0.61 -6.94 6.98
N LEU A 184 1.41 -7.70 6.23
CA LEU A 184 2.85 -7.52 6.18
C LEU A 184 3.24 -6.15 5.63
N GLY A 185 2.50 -5.61 4.65
CA GLY A 185 2.75 -4.27 4.12
C GLY A 185 2.56 -3.15 5.13
N MET A 186 1.52 -3.23 5.97
CA MET A 186 1.32 -2.28 7.08
C MET A 186 2.41 -2.40 8.14
N ILE A 187 2.80 -3.63 8.50
CA ILE A 187 3.92 -3.84 9.43
C ILE A 187 5.21 -3.28 8.84
N ASN A 188 5.46 -3.52 7.55
CA ASN A 188 6.65 -3.06 6.86
C ASN A 188 6.73 -1.54 6.80
N GLY A 189 5.62 -0.84 6.62
CA GLY A 189 5.61 0.63 6.69
C GLY A 189 5.96 1.16 8.08
N GLY A 190 5.52 0.47 9.15
CA GLY A 190 5.96 0.76 10.51
C GLY A 190 7.47 0.54 10.72
N LEU A 191 8.01 -0.56 10.19
CA LEU A 191 9.45 -0.83 10.20
C LEU A 191 10.25 0.21 9.40
N GLY A 192 9.69 0.75 8.32
CA GLY A 192 10.31 1.83 7.55
C GLY A 192 10.42 3.13 8.34
N LEU A 193 9.42 3.45 9.15
CA LEU A 193 9.48 4.59 10.08
C LEU A 193 10.51 4.36 11.19
N LEU A 194 10.63 3.14 11.71
CA LEU A 194 11.66 2.79 12.69
C LEU A 194 13.07 2.90 12.09
N LEU A 195 13.27 2.39 10.87
CA LEU A 195 14.54 2.52 10.17
C LEU A 195 14.91 4.00 9.96
N ALA A 196 13.92 4.84 9.62
CA ALA A 196 14.15 6.28 9.48
C ALA A 196 14.49 6.98 10.80
N SER A 197 13.99 6.51 11.95
CA SER A 197 14.35 7.07 13.26
C SER A 197 15.74 6.64 13.73
N ASP A 198 16.14 5.40 13.43
CA ASP A 198 17.38 4.80 13.95
C ASP A 198 18.61 5.19 13.11
N ALA A 199 18.40 5.55 11.84
CA ALA A 199 19.46 5.89 10.90
C ALA A 199 19.36 7.34 10.35
N PRO A 200 19.22 8.38 11.20
CA PRO A 200 18.90 9.74 10.77
C PRO A 200 20.00 10.39 9.92
N ALA A 201 21.26 10.01 10.13
CA ALA A 201 22.40 10.48 9.34
C ALA A 201 22.30 10.02 7.86
N PHE A 202 21.71 8.85 7.64
CA PHE A 202 21.58 8.23 6.32
C PHE A 202 20.26 8.61 5.66
N THR A 203 19.18 8.69 6.44
CA THR A 203 17.87 9.06 5.91
C THR A 203 17.68 10.57 5.76
N GLY A 204 18.47 11.42 6.42
CA GLY A 204 18.27 12.88 6.38
C GLY A 204 16.87 13.34 6.82
N PHE A 205 16.09 12.44 7.44
CA PHE A 205 14.73 12.66 7.90
C PHE A 205 14.54 11.88 9.19
N VAL A 206 14.17 12.59 10.25
CA VAL A 206 13.84 12.00 11.54
C VAL A 206 12.32 12.05 11.71
N PRO A 207 11.62 10.89 11.69
CA PRO A 207 10.20 10.87 12.01
C PRO A 207 9.97 11.36 13.45
N SER A 208 9.07 12.32 13.63
CA SER A 208 8.64 12.71 14.97
C SER A 208 7.85 11.58 15.64
N ARG A 209 7.78 11.56 16.97
CA ARG A 209 6.87 10.67 17.71
C ARG A 209 5.43 10.80 17.21
N GLY A 210 5.01 12.02 16.83
CA GLY A 210 3.70 12.28 16.24
C GLY A 210 3.48 11.52 14.92
N HIS A 211 4.48 11.44 14.04
CA HIS A 211 4.37 10.68 12.79
C HIS A 211 4.20 9.18 13.05
N MET A 212 4.98 8.62 13.98
CA MET A 212 4.89 7.20 14.34
C MET A 212 3.52 6.85 14.94
N ILE A 213 3.02 7.69 15.86
CA ILE A 213 1.70 7.52 16.47
C ILE A 213 0.60 7.66 15.41
N ALA A 214 0.66 8.68 14.57
CA ALA A 214 -0.35 8.92 13.53
C ALA A 214 -0.41 7.73 12.56
N TYR A 215 0.73 7.24 12.09
CA TYR A 215 0.79 6.06 11.24
C TYR A 215 0.18 4.83 11.94
N GLY A 216 0.62 4.55 13.16
CA GLY A 216 0.14 3.39 13.93
C GLY A 216 -1.37 3.41 14.17
N VAL A 217 -1.93 4.56 14.54
CA VAL A 217 -3.38 4.72 14.77
C VAL A 217 -4.16 4.53 13.47
N VAL A 218 -3.76 5.18 12.38
CA VAL A 218 -4.48 5.08 11.09
C VAL A 218 -4.39 3.65 10.53
N ALA A 219 -3.19 3.06 10.55
CA ALA A 219 -2.98 1.69 10.10
C ALA A 219 -3.77 0.69 10.95
N GLY A 220 -3.75 0.84 12.28
CA GLY A 220 -4.52 -0.01 13.20
C GLY A 220 -6.02 0.06 12.97
N ILE A 221 -6.59 1.28 12.87
CA ILE A 221 -8.02 1.46 12.59
C ILE A 221 -8.39 0.85 11.24
N MET A 222 -7.63 1.14 10.18
CA MET A 222 -7.93 0.59 8.85
C MET A 222 -7.82 -0.93 8.83
N TRP A 223 -6.81 -1.50 9.49
CA TRP A 223 -6.65 -2.93 9.58
C TRP A 223 -7.86 -3.58 10.26
N LEU A 224 -8.34 -3.02 11.38
CA LEU A 224 -9.54 -3.49 12.07
C LEU A 224 -10.79 -3.40 11.18
N LEU A 225 -10.99 -2.29 10.47
CA LEU A 225 -12.09 -2.13 9.52
C LEU A 225 -12.02 -3.17 8.40
N TRP A 226 -10.83 -3.41 7.85
CA TRP A 226 -10.61 -4.37 6.78
C TRP A 226 -10.82 -5.81 7.25
N VAL A 227 -10.38 -6.17 8.46
CA VAL A 227 -10.64 -7.47 9.09
C VAL A 227 -12.13 -7.65 9.37
N ALA A 228 -12.80 -6.65 9.94
CA ALA A 228 -14.24 -6.70 10.18
C ALA A 228 -15.02 -6.92 8.86
N ALA A 229 -14.65 -6.22 7.79
CA ALA A 229 -15.23 -6.44 6.47
C ALA A 229 -14.91 -7.84 5.90
N ALA A 230 -13.71 -8.37 6.16
CA ALA A 230 -13.33 -9.74 5.81
C ALA A 230 -14.25 -10.76 6.48
N VAL A 231 -14.41 -10.64 7.80
CA VAL A 231 -15.24 -11.54 8.61
C VAL A 231 -16.71 -11.42 8.21
N HIS A 232 -17.22 -10.20 8.06
CA HIS A 232 -18.60 -9.97 7.61
C HIS A 232 -18.87 -10.61 6.25
N GLY A 233 -17.97 -10.42 5.28
CA GLY A 233 -18.09 -11.01 3.94
C GLY A 233 -18.11 -12.55 3.95
N GLU A 234 -17.29 -13.18 4.80
CA GLU A 234 -17.27 -14.65 4.94
C GLU A 234 -18.55 -15.17 5.62
N ARG A 235 -19.05 -14.48 6.66
CA ARG A 235 -20.29 -14.85 7.37
C ARG A 235 -21.51 -14.75 6.45
N LYS A 236 -21.64 -13.69 5.66
CA LYS A 236 -22.74 -13.50 4.69
C LYS A 236 -22.78 -14.64 3.67
N LYS A 237 -21.64 -15.05 3.12
CA LYS A 237 -21.54 -16.17 2.17
C LYS A 237 -21.90 -17.51 2.79
N SER A 238 -21.48 -17.72 4.05
CA SER A 238 -21.75 -18.95 4.79
C SER A 238 -23.25 -19.08 5.12
N ALA A 239 -23.90 -17.97 5.49
CA ALA A 239 -25.35 -17.92 5.70
C ALA A 239 -26.12 -18.22 4.41
N ALA A 240 -25.75 -17.60 3.29
CA ALA A 240 -26.38 -17.86 1.99
C ALA A 240 -26.26 -19.34 1.57
N LYS A 241 -25.10 -19.97 1.79
CA LYS A 241 -24.91 -21.40 1.49
C LYS A 241 -25.83 -22.29 2.35
N LYS A 242 -25.97 -21.99 3.65
CA LYS A 242 -26.87 -22.73 4.55
C LYS A 242 -28.33 -22.65 4.08
N VAL A 243 -28.80 -21.47 3.69
CA VAL A 243 -30.19 -21.28 3.19
C VAL A 243 -30.44 -22.12 1.93
N VAL A 244 -29.48 -22.17 1.00
CA VAL A 244 -29.60 -22.98 -0.22
C VAL A 244 -29.69 -24.48 0.11
N VAL A 245 -28.81 -24.98 0.99
CA VAL A 245 -28.81 -26.39 1.39
C VAL A 245 -30.11 -26.76 2.11
N VAL A 246 -30.60 -25.92 3.02
CA VAL A 246 -31.88 -26.16 3.72
C VAL A 246 -33.03 -26.22 2.72
N LYS A 247 -33.07 -25.31 1.75
CA LYS A 247 -34.10 -25.30 0.70
C LYS A 247 -34.03 -26.55 -0.19
N GLU A 248 -32.83 -27.01 -0.53
CA GLU A 248 -32.63 -28.24 -1.32
C GLU A 248 -33.13 -29.48 -0.55
N VAL A 249 -32.81 -29.58 0.75
CA VAL A 249 -33.29 -30.65 1.63
C VAL A 249 -34.81 -30.60 1.81
N GLU A 250 -35.41 -29.41 1.99
CA GLU A 250 -36.87 -29.25 2.10
C GLU A 250 -37.58 -29.65 0.80
N THR A 251 -36.99 -29.32 -0.35
CA THR A 251 -37.53 -29.68 -1.68
C THR A 251 -37.45 -31.19 -1.93
N ASP A 252 -36.42 -31.88 -1.41
CA ASP A 252 -36.26 -33.34 -1.54
C ASP A 252 -37.20 -34.12 -0.58
N LEU A 253 -37.49 -33.54 0.59
CA LEU A 253 -38.42 -34.11 1.58
C LEU A 253 -39.89 -33.86 1.26
N THR A 254 -40.20 -32.85 0.44
CA THR A 254 -41.56 -32.59 -0.06
C THR A 254 -41.64 -33.01 -1.53
N PRO A 255 -42.08 -34.24 -1.85
CA PRO A 255 -42.33 -34.61 -3.23
C PRO A 255 -43.46 -33.71 -3.74
N THR A 256 -43.09 -32.65 -4.44
CA THR A 256 -44.05 -31.83 -5.18
C THR A 256 -44.58 -32.73 -6.29
N HIS A 257 -45.75 -33.30 -6.03
CA HIS A 257 -46.55 -34.04 -7.00
C HIS A 257 -47.08 -33.05 -8.05
N THR A 258 -46.19 -32.38 -8.78
CA THR A 258 -46.56 -31.63 -9.97
C THR A 258 -46.61 -32.63 -11.11
N THR A 259 -47.83 -32.99 -11.48
CA THR A 259 -48.16 -33.79 -12.65
C THR A 259 -47.76 -33.03 -13.92
N ASN A 260 -46.48 -33.03 -14.28
CA ASN A 260 -45.99 -32.55 -15.57
C ASN A 260 -46.23 -33.62 -16.65
N LYS A 261 -47.50 -33.89 -16.97
CA LYS A 261 -47.89 -34.77 -18.08
C LYS A 261 -48.31 -34.04 -19.37
N GLU A 262 -48.27 -32.70 -19.44
CA GLU A 262 -48.80 -31.99 -20.63
C GLU A 262 -47.77 -31.23 -21.49
N TYR A 263 -46.48 -31.17 -21.14
CA TYR A 263 -45.53 -30.33 -21.90
C TYR A 263 -44.89 -30.99 -23.14
N TYR A 264 -45.18 -32.25 -23.46
CA TYR A 264 -44.58 -32.95 -24.63
C TYR A 264 -45.59 -33.46 -25.68
N ALA A 265 -46.87 -33.10 -25.61
CA ALA A 265 -47.88 -33.61 -26.55
C ALA A 265 -48.14 -32.75 -27.80
N HIS A 266 -47.53 -31.56 -27.95
CA HIS A 266 -47.76 -30.69 -29.12
C HIS A 266 -46.47 -30.27 -29.81
N ARG A 267 -45.71 -31.23 -30.33
CA ARG A 267 -44.66 -30.95 -31.33
C ARG A 267 -44.52 -32.00 -32.43
N ASN A 268 -45.60 -32.75 -32.68
CA ASN A 268 -45.84 -33.41 -33.95
C ASN A 268 -47.17 -32.85 -34.45
N ASP A 269 -47.23 -32.48 -35.73
CA ASP A 269 -48.38 -31.89 -36.44
C ASP A 269 -48.41 -30.35 -36.51
N ALA A 270 -47.45 -29.79 -37.26
CA ALA A 270 -47.62 -28.71 -38.24
C ALA A 270 -46.30 -28.45 -38.99
#